data_AF-A0A6J8CSQ3-F1
#
_entry.id   AF-A0A6J8CSQ3-F1
#
_cell.length_a   1.000
_cell.length_b   1.000
_cell.length_c   1.000
_cell.angle_alpha   90.00
_cell.angle_beta   90.00
_cell.angle_gamma   90.00
#
_symmetry.space_group_name_H-M   'P 1'
#
loop_
_entity.id
_entity.type
_entity.pdbx_description
1 polymer ?
#
loop_
_entity_poly.entity_id
_entity_poly.type
_entity_poly.pdbx_seq_one_letter_code
_entity_poly.pdbx_strand_id
1 'polypeptide(L)'
;MLYGDLRMGSVSLPQVVAAMKYVCVTGSCVMSELYNLLQELDRRYFLLNDFRWEFSMLDRNQTDCISEDKARWMVQAVHGKYFSKRKWEYFVTHRPAPGSGVSFAEIEVMLCDIPNRMETQDEQNEAEKEREAKLRRQRLAEEEIEREKERLRKEREEQRRRKDEENKRLEGERIRKLNDDEERRKEEERLREEEELRRLKELEEKQRLEREKRQKEEEELYKDVEKLARDAKEEEKNAKNEEDQRRKNSSGFEIRGCMEACCSQKF
;
A
#
# COMPACT_ATOMS: atom_id res chain seq x y z
N MET A 1 63.05 16.35 -57.00
CA MET A 1 61.95 17.15 -56.42
C MET A 1 61.53 18.14 -57.51
N LEU A 2 60.70 17.72 -58.47
CA LEU A 2 60.38 18.49 -59.70
C LEU A 2 59.07 19.29 -59.59
N TYR A 3 58.21 18.93 -58.64
CA TYR A 3 56.87 19.53 -58.51
C TYR A 3 56.89 20.89 -57.80
N GLY A 4 57.83 21.12 -56.88
CA GLY A 4 57.97 22.39 -56.16
C GLY A 4 58.34 23.57 -57.05
N ASP A 5 58.94 23.31 -58.21
CA ASP A 5 59.33 24.34 -59.18
C ASP A 5 58.21 24.68 -60.18
N LEU A 6 57.17 23.85 -60.27
CA LEU A 6 56.07 24.00 -61.23
C LEU A 6 54.95 24.92 -60.73
N ARG A 7 54.83 25.15 -59.41
CA ARG A 7 53.78 25.98 -58.81
C ARG A 7 54.32 26.84 -57.67
N MET A 8 53.82 28.08 -57.57
CA MET A 8 54.14 28.95 -56.43
C MET A 8 53.39 28.47 -55.18
N GLY A 9 54.15 28.08 -54.16
CA GLY A 9 53.61 27.37 -53.00
C GLY A 9 53.68 25.86 -53.21
N SER A 10 54.30 25.15 -52.28
CA SER A 10 54.52 23.70 -52.40
C SER A 10 53.43 22.91 -51.71
N VAL A 11 52.99 21.82 -52.34
CA VAL A 11 52.32 20.72 -51.64
C VAL A 11 53.31 20.14 -50.62
N SER A 12 52.86 20.01 -49.37
CA SER A 12 53.72 19.53 -48.28
C SER A 12 54.15 18.07 -48.51
N LEU A 13 55.27 17.64 -47.91
CA LEU A 13 55.70 16.24 -48.00
C LEU A 13 54.62 15.26 -47.48
N PRO A 14 53.93 15.51 -46.36
CA PRO A 14 52.80 14.68 -45.93
C PRO A 14 51.73 14.50 -47.01
N GLN A 15 51.41 15.56 -47.75
CA GLN A 15 50.44 15.51 -48.85
C GLN A 15 50.95 14.72 -50.05
N VAL A 16 52.25 14.82 -50.38
CA VAL A 16 52.86 14.00 -51.42
C VAL A 16 52.79 12.52 -51.05
N VAL A 17 53.12 12.19 -49.80
CA VAL A 17 53.05 10.82 -49.28
C VAL A 17 51.61 10.30 -49.32
N ALA A 18 50.64 11.12 -48.93
CA ALA A 18 49.22 10.76 -48.97
C ALA A 18 48.72 10.54 -50.41
N ALA A 19 49.10 11.42 -51.35
CA ALA A 19 48.79 11.25 -52.77
C ALA A 19 49.38 9.96 -53.35
N MET A 20 50.64 9.66 -53.02
CA MET A 20 51.29 8.41 -53.42
C MET A 20 50.57 7.18 -52.84
N LYS A 21 50.17 7.22 -51.57
CA LYS A 21 49.39 6.13 -50.96
C LYS A 21 48.02 5.94 -51.60
N TYR A 22 47.42 7.03 -52.08
CA TYR A 22 46.11 6.99 -52.72
C TYR A 22 46.17 6.42 -54.14
N VAL A 23 47.19 6.79 -54.92
CA VAL A 23 47.29 6.44 -56.33
C VAL A 23 48.13 5.18 -56.58
N CYS A 24 49.24 5.01 -55.87
CA CYS A 24 50.24 3.98 -56.18
C CYS A 24 49.96 2.69 -55.42
N VAL A 25 50.08 1.54 -56.10
CA VAL A 25 49.77 0.23 -55.49
C VAL A 25 50.83 -0.21 -54.47
N THR A 26 52.11 0.06 -54.72
CA THR A 26 53.23 -0.54 -53.97
C THR A 26 53.99 0.47 -53.09
N GLY A 27 53.44 1.66 -52.85
CA GLY A 27 54.11 2.73 -52.09
C GLY A 27 55.27 3.41 -52.84
N SER A 28 55.66 2.89 -54.01
CA SER A 28 56.50 3.54 -55.00
C SER A 28 55.70 3.78 -56.27
N CYS A 29 55.85 4.95 -56.90
CA CYS A 29 55.14 5.28 -58.13
C CYS A 29 55.87 4.72 -59.35
N VAL A 30 55.22 3.87 -60.13
CA VAL A 30 55.73 3.47 -61.45
C VAL A 30 55.33 4.50 -62.51
N MET A 31 56.00 4.49 -63.67
CA MET A 31 55.77 5.49 -64.72
C MET A 31 54.31 5.53 -65.21
N SER A 32 53.62 4.39 -65.23
CA SER A 32 52.20 4.32 -65.61
C SER A 32 51.25 4.99 -64.61
N GLU A 33 51.68 5.16 -63.35
CA GLU A 33 50.91 5.83 -62.29
C GLU A 33 51.24 7.32 -62.19
N LEU A 34 52.36 7.77 -62.79
CA LEU A 34 52.89 9.12 -62.62
C LEU A 34 51.87 10.20 -63.01
N TYR A 35 51.14 10.00 -64.11
CA TYR A 35 50.12 10.95 -64.53
C TYR A 35 48.99 11.09 -63.50
N ASN A 36 48.50 9.97 -62.97
CA ASN A 36 47.46 9.97 -61.94
C ASN A 36 47.97 10.61 -60.65
N LEU A 37 49.23 10.38 -60.29
CA LEU A 37 49.86 11.00 -59.12
C LEU A 37 49.96 12.52 -59.29
N LEU A 38 50.37 13.01 -60.46
CA LEU A 38 50.43 14.44 -60.75
C LEU A 38 49.04 15.09 -60.70
N GLN A 39 48.01 14.42 -61.22
CA GLN A 39 46.62 14.90 -61.11
C GLN A 39 46.14 14.97 -59.66
N GLU A 40 46.45 13.96 -58.85
CA GLU A 40 46.10 13.93 -57.43
C GLU A 40 46.82 15.02 -56.64
N LEU A 41 48.10 15.28 -56.94
CA LEU A 41 48.85 16.40 -56.36
C LEU A 41 48.25 17.75 -56.75
N ASP A 42 47.86 17.93 -58.01
CA ASP A 42 47.17 19.13 -58.48
C ASP A 42 45.82 19.33 -57.77
N ARG A 43 45.02 18.26 -57.61
CA ARG A 43 43.76 18.31 -56.86
C ARG A 43 43.98 18.75 -55.42
N ARG A 44 44.94 18.13 -54.72
CA ARG A 44 45.29 18.48 -53.34
C ARG A 44 45.81 19.91 -53.23
N TYR A 45 46.60 20.38 -54.19
CA TYR A 45 47.09 21.75 -54.23
C TYR A 45 45.95 22.79 -54.25
N PHE A 46 44.94 22.60 -55.12
CA PHE A 46 43.80 23.53 -55.18
C PHE A 46 42.97 23.50 -53.90
N LEU A 47 42.68 22.31 -53.39
CA LEU A 47 41.95 22.15 -52.12
C LEU A 47 42.69 22.78 -50.94
N LEU A 48 44.00 22.61 -50.84
CA LEU A 48 44.80 23.20 -49.77
C LEU A 48 44.74 24.72 -49.77
N ASN A 49 44.74 25.35 -50.94
CA ASN A 49 44.61 26.80 -51.04
C ASN A 49 43.24 27.24 -50.53
N ASP A 50 42.17 26.59 -50.97
CA ASP A 50 40.80 26.92 -50.52
C ASP A 50 40.65 26.72 -49.01
N PHE A 51 41.12 25.58 -48.49
CA PHE A 51 41.05 25.30 -47.05
C PHE A 51 41.93 26.20 -46.20
N ARG A 52 43.06 26.71 -46.73
CA ARG A 52 43.85 27.71 -46.01
C ARG A 52 43.05 29.01 -45.79
N TRP A 53 42.30 29.45 -46.80
CA TRP A 53 41.43 30.62 -46.66
C TRP A 53 40.34 30.36 -45.62
N GLU A 54 39.69 29.19 -45.67
CA GLU A 54 38.66 28.81 -44.70
C GLU A 54 39.20 28.71 -43.26
N PHE A 55 40.38 28.09 -43.10
CA PHE A 55 41.05 27.98 -41.80
C PHE A 55 41.37 29.37 -41.23
N SER A 56 41.88 30.29 -42.07
CA SER A 56 42.16 31.67 -41.66
C SER A 56 40.90 32.42 -41.22
N MET A 57 39.72 32.12 -41.79
CA MET A 57 38.46 32.71 -41.32
C MET A 57 38.04 32.18 -39.94
N LEU A 58 38.44 30.96 -39.59
CA LEU A 58 38.17 30.34 -38.28
C LEU A 58 39.18 30.79 -37.21
N ASP A 59 40.43 31.04 -37.59
CA ASP A 59 41.52 31.58 -36.76
C ASP A 59 41.49 33.12 -36.71
N ARG A 60 40.50 33.66 -36.00
CA ARG A 60 40.33 35.11 -35.82
C ARG A 60 41.50 35.79 -35.12
N ASN A 61 42.29 35.03 -34.35
CA ASN A 61 43.39 35.56 -33.55
C ASN A 61 44.75 35.47 -34.27
N GLN A 62 44.78 34.91 -35.48
CA GLN A 62 46.00 34.70 -36.28
C GLN A 62 47.10 33.96 -35.49
N THR A 63 46.67 32.95 -34.73
CA THR A 63 47.57 32.10 -33.93
C THR A 63 48.07 30.88 -34.70
N ASP A 64 47.68 30.73 -35.96
CA ASP A 64 47.87 29.56 -36.81
C ASP A 64 47.27 28.28 -36.22
N CYS A 65 46.32 28.45 -35.30
CA CYS A 65 45.66 27.40 -34.54
C CYS A 65 44.17 27.72 -34.38
N ILE A 66 43.32 26.70 -34.48
CA ILE A 66 41.89 26.79 -34.14
C ILE A 66 41.54 25.80 -33.02
N SER A 67 40.41 26.00 -32.34
CA SER A 67 39.97 25.02 -31.34
C SER A 67 39.65 23.66 -31.97
N GLU A 68 39.76 22.59 -31.18
CA GLU A 68 39.43 21.23 -31.65
C GLU A 68 38.01 21.15 -32.22
N ASP A 69 37.04 21.84 -31.61
CA ASP A 69 35.66 21.89 -32.12
C ASP A 69 35.54 22.56 -33.49
N LYS A 70 36.28 23.65 -33.72
CA LYS A 70 36.29 24.34 -35.03
C LYS A 70 36.96 23.47 -36.09
N ALA A 71 38.08 22.84 -35.76
CA ALA A 71 38.77 21.92 -36.65
C ALA A 71 37.89 20.71 -37.00
N ARG A 72 37.20 20.16 -36.00
CA ARG A 72 36.23 19.07 -36.19
C ARG A 72 35.12 19.48 -37.14
N TRP A 73 34.53 20.65 -36.91
CA TRP A 73 33.47 21.18 -37.75
C TRP A 73 33.95 21.34 -39.20
N MET A 74 35.15 21.87 -39.41
CA MET A 74 35.73 22.05 -40.75
C MET A 74 35.91 20.71 -41.47
N VAL A 75 36.57 19.73 -40.84
CA VAL A 75 36.73 18.40 -41.43
C VAL A 75 35.39 17.71 -41.69
N GLN A 76 34.45 17.85 -40.75
CA GLN A 76 33.10 17.31 -40.91
C GLN A 76 32.33 17.97 -42.06
N ALA A 77 32.51 19.26 -42.27
CA ALA A 77 31.89 19.98 -43.39
C ALA A 77 32.43 19.48 -44.74
N VAL A 78 33.74 19.26 -44.84
CA VAL A 78 34.39 18.76 -46.07
C VAL A 78 33.97 17.32 -46.38
N HIS A 79 33.94 16.44 -45.39
CA HIS A 79 33.61 15.02 -45.61
C HIS A 79 32.10 14.76 -45.62
N GLY A 80 31.28 15.65 -45.07
CA GLY A 80 29.84 15.54 -44.99
C GLY A 80 29.39 14.23 -44.35
N LYS A 81 28.57 13.46 -45.07
CA LYS A 81 28.05 12.15 -44.61
C LYS A 81 29.12 11.06 -44.46
N TYR A 82 30.30 11.27 -45.03
CA TYR A 82 31.45 10.37 -44.95
C TYR A 82 32.44 10.76 -43.85
N PHE A 83 32.07 11.75 -43.01
CA PHE A 83 32.88 12.11 -41.87
C PHE A 83 32.92 10.98 -40.83
N SER A 84 34.12 10.53 -40.54
CA SER A 84 34.39 9.53 -39.52
C SER A 84 34.61 10.16 -38.15
N LYS A 85 33.61 10.03 -37.28
CA LYS A 85 33.75 10.46 -35.87
C LYS A 85 34.88 9.69 -35.16
N ARG A 86 35.04 8.40 -35.46
CA ARG A 86 36.07 7.55 -34.86
C ARG A 86 37.47 7.96 -35.28
N LYS A 87 37.72 8.20 -36.58
CA LYS A 87 39.03 8.69 -37.05
C LYS A 87 39.35 10.06 -36.46
N TRP A 88 38.35 10.92 -36.31
CA TRP A 88 38.52 12.21 -35.64
C TRP A 88 38.90 12.04 -34.16
N GLU A 89 38.20 11.20 -33.41
CA GLU A 89 38.52 10.92 -32.00
C GLU A 89 39.89 10.28 -31.84
N TYR A 90 40.25 9.35 -32.74
CA TYR A 90 41.58 8.77 -32.80
C TYR A 90 42.64 9.85 -33.04
N PHE A 91 42.42 10.73 -34.01
CA PHE A 91 43.30 11.87 -34.27
C PHE A 91 43.48 12.70 -32.99
N VAL A 92 42.41 13.23 -32.39
CA VAL A 92 42.50 14.08 -31.19
C VAL A 92 43.26 13.40 -30.04
N THR A 93 43.00 12.12 -29.79
CA THR A 93 43.63 11.37 -28.68
C THR A 93 45.09 11.01 -28.93
N HIS A 94 45.53 10.90 -30.18
CA HIS A 94 46.89 10.51 -30.55
C HIS A 94 47.75 11.69 -31.04
N ARG A 95 47.23 12.92 -30.93
CA ARG A 95 48.01 14.13 -31.20
C ARG A 95 49.15 14.27 -30.19
N PRO A 96 50.27 14.93 -30.57
CA PRO A 96 51.36 15.23 -29.65
C PRO A 96 50.93 16.07 -28.43
N ALA A 97 49.93 16.94 -28.59
CA ALA A 97 49.37 17.78 -27.54
C ALA A 97 47.83 17.74 -27.57
N PRO A 98 47.20 16.73 -26.94
CA PRO A 98 45.74 16.67 -26.85
C PRO A 98 45.17 17.85 -26.05
N GLY A 99 44.04 18.41 -26.48
CA GLY A 99 43.39 19.55 -25.83
C GLY A 99 43.99 20.92 -26.17
N SER A 100 45.10 20.99 -26.91
CA SER A 100 45.60 22.25 -27.47
C SER A 100 44.92 22.59 -28.80
N GLY A 101 45.09 23.83 -29.25
CA GLY A 101 44.67 24.25 -30.59
C GLY A 101 45.24 23.33 -31.68
N VAL A 102 44.48 23.18 -32.76
CA VAL A 102 44.79 22.39 -33.94
C VAL A 102 45.34 23.34 -35.01
N SER A 103 46.56 23.07 -35.47
CA SER A 103 47.16 23.79 -36.59
C SER A 103 46.67 23.25 -37.94
N PHE A 104 46.75 24.07 -38.99
CA PHE A 104 46.36 23.63 -40.33
C PHE A 104 47.16 22.41 -40.80
N ALA A 105 48.47 22.39 -40.53
CA ALA A 105 49.37 21.31 -40.92
C ALA A 105 48.99 19.94 -40.30
N GLU A 106 48.33 19.92 -39.15
CA GLU A 106 47.87 18.68 -38.52
C GLU A 106 46.67 18.05 -39.24
N ILE A 107 45.82 18.87 -39.86
CA ILE A 107 44.57 18.41 -40.49
C ILE A 107 44.60 18.52 -42.02
N GLU A 108 45.62 19.11 -42.62
CA GLU A 108 45.67 19.39 -44.06
C GLU A 108 45.47 18.12 -44.90
N VAL A 109 46.08 17.00 -44.49
CA VAL A 109 45.96 15.70 -45.18
C VAL A 109 44.53 15.20 -45.06
N MET A 110 43.97 15.24 -43.84
CA MET A 110 42.61 14.81 -43.57
C MET A 110 41.60 15.58 -44.39
N LEU A 111 41.76 16.90 -44.55
CA LEU A 111 40.87 17.75 -45.36
C LEU A 111 40.92 17.40 -46.85
N CYS A 112 42.04 16.87 -47.33
CA CYS A 112 42.25 16.57 -48.75
C CYS A 112 41.95 15.12 -49.13
N ASP A 113 41.87 14.22 -48.15
CA ASP A 113 41.63 12.80 -48.41
C ASP A 113 40.20 12.56 -48.93
N ILE A 114 40.08 11.67 -49.92
CA ILE A 114 38.78 11.23 -50.42
C ILE A 114 38.34 10.05 -49.56
N PRO A 115 37.22 10.16 -48.82
CA PRO A 115 36.73 9.04 -48.01
C PRO A 115 36.48 7.80 -48.88
N ASN A 116 37.08 6.67 -48.50
CA ASN A 116 36.90 5.42 -49.23
C ASN A 116 35.52 4.83 -48.91
N ARG A 117 34.83 4.31 -49.95
CA ARG A 117 33.55 3.61 -49.82
C ARG A 117 33.62 2.43 -48.84
N MET A 118 34.73 1.70 -48.81
CA MET A 118 34.90 0.57 -47.88
C MET A 118 34.97 1.05 -46.43
N GLU A 119 35.77 2.06 -46.14
CA GLU A 119 35.90 2.63 -44.78
C GLU A 119 34.57 3.22 -44.30
N THR A 120 33.82 3.85 -45.21
CA THR A 120 32.46 4.34 -44.93
C THR A 120 31.53 3.19 -44.55
N GLN A 121 31.60 2.07 -45.27
CA GLN A 121 30.76 0.91 -45.01
C GLN A 121 31.10 0.28 -43.66
N ASP A 122 32.38 0.17 -43.33
CA ASP A 122 32.83 -0.36 -42.05
C ASP A 122 32.34 0.50 -40.88
N GLU A 123 32.39 1.83 -41.04
CA GLU A 123 31.85 2.76 -40.04
C GLU A 123 30.34 2.65 -39.87
N GLN A 124 29.60 2.46 -40.97
CA GLN A 124 28.16 2.22 -40.91
C GLN A 124 27.85 0.91 -40.20
N ASN A 125 28.57 -0.16 -40.53
CA ASN A 125 28.41 -1.48 -39.92
C ASN A 125 28.74 -1.44 -38.41
N GLU A 126 29.79 -0.71 -38.02
CA GLU A 126 30.14 -0.54 -36.60
C GLU A 126 29.12 0.33 -35.85
N ALA A 127 28.64 1.42 -36.46
CA ALA A 127 27.59 2.24 -35.86
C ALA A 127 26.28 1.45 -35.69
N GLU A 128 25.97 0.55 -36.61
CA GLU A 128 24.84 -0.39 -36.51
C GLU A 128 25.06 -1.39 -35.36
N LYS A 129 26.24 -1.99 -35.26
CA LYS A 129 26.61 -2.87 -34.13
C LYS A 129 26.51 -2.16 -32.77
N GLU A 130 26.94 -0.90 -32.69
CA GLU A 130 26.84 -0.12 -31.45
C GLU A 130 25.37 0.15 -31.07
N ARG A 131 24.53 0.49 -32.06
CA ARG A 131 23.08 0.65 -31.86
C ARG A 131 22.44 -0.65 -31.40
N GLU A 132 22.78 -1.77 -32.02
CA GLU A 132 22.27 -3.09 -31.64
C GLU A 132 22.74 -3.48 -30.23
N ALA A 133 24.00 -3.24 -29.89
CA ALA A 133 24.54 -3.50 -28.56
C ALA A 133 23.84 -2.64 -27.49
N LYS A 134 23.57 -1.36 -27.79
CA LYS A 134 22.82 -0.46 -26.90
C LYS A 134 21.38 -0.96 -26.71
N LEU A 135 20.71 -1.37 -27.78
CA LEU A 135 19.36 -1.93 -27.71
C LEU A 135 19.33 -3.23 -26.90
N ARG A 136 20.32 -4.10 -27.07
CA ARG A 136 20.47 -5.33 -26.29
C ARG A 136 20.64 -5.04 -24.80
N ARG A 137 21.47 -4.04 -24.44
CA ARG A 137 21.63 -3.60 -23.04
C ARG A 137 20.33 -3.08 -22.46
N GLN A 138 19.56 -2.32 -23.24
CA GLN A 138 18.24 -1.82 -22.80
C GLN A 138 17.26 -2.96 -22.53
N ARG A 139 17.18 -3.96 -23.44
CA ARG A 139 16.32 -5.13 -23.23
C ARG A 139 16.69 -5.91 -21.98
N LEU A 140 17.98 -6.14 -21.74
CA LEU A 140 18.45 -6.82 -20.53
C LEU A 140 18.10 -6.05 -19.26
N ALA A 141 18.26 -4.73 -19.25
CA ALA A 141 17.87 -3.89 -18.12
C ALA A 141 16.36 -3.92 -17.88
N GLU A 142 15.55 -3.92 -18.95
CA GLU A 142 14.09 -4.00 -18.84
C GLU A 142 13.62 -5.37 -18.30
N GLU A 143 14.23 -6.46 -18.76
CA GLU A 143 13.98 -7.81 -18.22
C GLU A 143 14.35 -7.90 -16.73
N GLU A 144 15.44 -7.27 -16.31
CA GLU A 144 15.86 -7.25 -14.92
C GLU A 144 14.87 -6.48 -14.03
N ILE A 145 14.42 -5.31 -14.50
CA ILE A 145 13.37 -4.51 -13.82
C ILE A 145 12.08 -5.31 -13.69
N GLU A 146 11.67 -6.05 -14.71
CA GLU A 146 10.43 -6.83 -14.67
C GLU A 146 10.53 -8.01 -13.69
N ARG A 147 11.68 -8.70 -13.64
CA ARG A 147 11.94 -9.73 -12.63
C ARG A 147 11.91 -9.16 -11.21
N GLU A 148 12.47 -7.98 -11.00
CA GLU A 148 12.44 -7.32 -9.69
C GLU A 148 11.01 -6.93 -9.28
N LYS A 149 10.21 -6.38 -10.20
CA LYS A 149 8.78 -6.12 -9.96
C LYS A 149 8.01 -7.38 -9.62
N GLU A 150 8.27 -8.49 -10.31
CA GLU A 150 7.60 -9.77 -10.02
C GLU A 150 7.96 -10.28 -8.61
N ARG A 151 9.23 -10.16 -8.20
CA ARG A 151 9.66 -10.49 -6.83
C ARG A 151 8.98 -9.62 -5.78
N LEU A 152 8.95 -8.31 -5.99
CA LEU A 152 8.25 -7.37 -5.12
C LEU A 152 6.75 -7.67 -5.03
N ARG A 153 6.12 -8.08 -6.13
CA ARG A 153 4.71 -8.48 -6.14
C ARG A 153 4.47 -9.72 -5.28
N LYS A 154 5.33 -10.75 -5.42
CA LYS A 154 5.25 -11.97 -4.61
C LYS A 154 5.45 -11.68 -3.12
N GLU A 155 6.43 -10.86 -2.76
CA GLU A 155 6.66 -10.45 -1.37
C GLU A 155 5.47 -9.67 -0.78
N ARG A 156 4.87 -8.76 -1.55
CA ARG A 156 3.67 -8.02 -1.12
C ARG A 156 2.47 -8.95 -0.92
N GLU A 157 2.29 -9.93 -1.79
CA GLU A 157 1.21 -10.91 -1.69
C GLU A 157 1.40 -11.83 -0.47
N GLU A 158 2.63 -12.29 -0.22
CA GLU A 158 2.95 -13.08 0.97
C GLU A 158 2.75 -12.28 2.26
N GLN A 159 3.17 -11.01 2.29
CA GLN A 159 2.91 -10.14 3.44
C GLN A 159 1.40 -9.95 3.70
N ARG A 160 0.59 -9.81 2.65
CA ARG A 160 -0.87 -9.73 2.81
C ARG A 160 -1.44 -11.02 3.38
N ARG A 161 -1.02 -12.18 2.87
CA ARG A 161 -1.45 -13.49 3.40
C ARG A 161 -1.11 -13.65 4.87
N ARG A 162 0.11 -13.27 5.28
CA ARG A 162 0.53 -13.32 6.69
C ARG A 162 -0.34 -12.42 7.58
N LYS A 163 -0.62 -11.19 7.14
CA LYS A 163 -1.52 -10.26 7.87
C LYS A 163 -2.95 -10.78 7.97
N ASP A 164 -3.47 -11.38 6.89
CA ASP A 164 -4.82 -11.94 6.88
C ASP A 164 -4.93 -13.17 7.80
N GLU A 165 -3.89 -14.02 7.85
CA GLU A 165 -3.83 -15.14 8.79
C GLU A 165 -3.72 -14.68 10.25
N GLU A 166 -2.92 -13.66 10.54
CA GLU A 166 -2.82 -13.05 11.86
C GLU A 166 -4.16 -12.44 12.30
N ASN A 167 -4.81 -11.67 11.42
CA ASN A 167 -6.13 -11.10 11.69
C ASN A 167 -7.18 -12.18 11.95
N LYS A 168 -7.17 -13.29 11.19
CA LYS A 168 -8.08 -14.42 11.44
C LYS A 168 -7.84 -15.07 12.81
N ARG A 169 -6.59 -15.18 13.26
CA ARG A 169 -6.27 -15.70 14.60
C ARG A 169 -6.79 -14.77 15.69
N LEU A 170 -6.53 -13.48 15.57
CA LEU A 170 -7.00 -12.47 16.53
C LEU A 170 -8.53 -12.41 16.59
N GLU A 171 -9.22 -12.49 15.45
CA GLU A 171 -10.67 -12.53 15.40
C GLU A 171 -11.23 -13.82 16.02
N GLY A 172 -10.59 -14.96 15.75
CA GLY A 172 -10.95 -16.23 16.38
C GLY A 172 -10.80 -16.21 17.91
N GLU A 173 -9.75 -15.58 18.43
CA GLU A 173 -9.57 -15.38 19.88
C GLU A 173 -10.62 -14.44 20.47
N ARG A 174 -10.98 -13.36 19.77
CA ARG A 174 -12.05 -12.45 20.20
C ARG A 174 -13.39 -13.14 20.30
N ILE A 175 -13.75 -13.95 19.30
CA ILE A 175 -15.01 -14.71 19.29
C ILE A 175 -15.04 -15.72 20.45
N ARG A 176 -13.94 -16.44 20.68
CA ARG A 176 -13.85 -17.37 21.83
C ARG A 176 -14.09 -16.65 23.16
N LYS A 177 -13.44 -15.50 23.34
CA LYS A 177 -13.59 -14.70 24.56
C LYS A 177 -15.03 -14.20 24.76
N LEU A 178 -15.70 -13.78 23.68
CA LEU A 178 -17.11 -13.39 23.73
C LEU A 178 -18.02 -14.57 24.11
N ASN A 179 -17.80 -15.75 23.54
CA ASN A 179 -18.56 -16.95 23.88
C ASN A 179 -18.35 -17.37 25.34
N ASP A 180 -17.12 -17.34 25.84
CA ASP A 180 -16.80 -17.67 27.24
C ASP A 180 -17.43 -16.65 28.21
N ASP A 181 -17.49 -15.37 27.84
CA ASP A 181 -18.19 -14.33 28.60
C ASP A 181 -19.72 -14.52 28.58
N GLU A 182 -20.28 -14.93 27.44
CA GLU A 182 -21.72 -15.20 27.31
C GLU A 182 -22.14 -16.43 28.11
N GLU A 183 -21.37 -17.51 28.07
CA GLU A 183 -21.60 -18.72 28.89
C GLU A 183 -21.55 -18.39 30.38
N ARG A 184 -20.56 -17.59 30.84
CA ARG A 184 -20.52 -17.14 32.23
C ARG A 184 -21.76 -16.35 32.63
N ARG A 185 -22.27 -15.46 31.77
CA ARG A 185 -23.50 -14.71 32.05
C ARG A 185 -24.71 -15.63 32.16
N LYS A 186 -24.86 -16.61 31.27
CA LYS A 186 -25.95 -17.59 31.32
C LYS A 186 -25.90 -18.44 32.59
N GLU A 187 -24.70 -18.82 33.03
CA GLU A 187 -24.52 -19.56 34.27
C GLU A 187 -24.86 -18.71 35.50
N GLU A 188 -24.43 -17.45 35.54
CA GLU A 188 -24.83 -16.51 36.60
C GLU A 188 -26.35 -16.28 36.65
N GLU A 189 -27.00 -16.15 35.49
CA GLU A 189 -28.45 -15.97 35.38
C GLU A 189 -29.21 -17.21 35.88
N ARG A 190 -28.77 -18.42 35.48
CA ARG A 190 -29.31 -19.69 36.01
C ARG A 190 -29.20 -19.79 37.53
N LEU A 191 -28.08 -19.37 38.11
CA LEU A 191 -27.89 -19.39 39.56
C LEU A 191 -28.83 -18.42 40.27
N ARG A 192 -29.07 -17.23 39.69
CA ARG A 192 -30.04 -16.27 40.23
C ARG A 192 -31.47 -16.78 40.16
N GLU A 193 -31.87 -17.38 39.03
CA GLU A 193 -33.19 -18.00 38.87
C GLU A 193 -33.40 -19.14 39.88
N GLU A 194 -32.39 -19.99 40.10
CA GLU A 194 -32.47 -21.06 41.10
C GLU A 194 -32.61 -20.51 42.52
N GLU A 195 -31.90 -19.43 42.85
CA GLU A 195 -31.99 -18.77 44.15
C GLU A 195 -33.38 -18.11 44.36
N GLU A 196 -33.92 -17.43 43.35
CA GLU A 196 -35.28 -16.88 43.41
C GLU A 196 -36.33 -17.96 43.58
N LEU A 197 -36.20 -19.08 42.87
CA LEU A 197 -37.11 -20.22 43.00
C LEU A 197 -37.07 -20.84 44.40
N ARG A 198 -35.87 -20.92 45.03
CA ARG A 198 -35.74 -21.36 46.43
C ARG A 198 -36.46 -20.41 47.39
N ARG A 199 -36.26 -19.10 47.24
CA ARG A 199 -36.96 -18.09 48.06
C ARG A 199 -38.47 -18.16 47.91
N LEU A 200 -38.97 -18.43 46.70
CA LEU A 200 -40.41 -18.59 46.45
C LEU A 200 -40.98 -19.81 47.18
N LYS A 201 -40.27 -20.95 47.13
CA LYS A 201 -40.67 -22.19 47.83
C LYS A 201 -40.69 -22.00 49.35
N GLU A 202 -39.71 -21.32 49.92
CA GLU A 202 -39.68 -20.99 51.35
C GLU A 202 -40.86 -20.11 51.77
N LEU A 203 -41.23 -19.11 50.96
CA LEU A 203 -42.40 -18.27 51.19
C LEU A 203 -43.71 -19.07 51.12
N GLU A 204 -43.84 -19.97 50.13
CA GLU A 204 -45.00 -20.83 49.96
C GLU A 204 -45.16 -21.81 51.14
N GLU A 205 -44.08 -22.43 51.59
CA GLU A 205 -44.08 -23.32 52.75
C GLU A 205 -44.46 -22.57 54.04
N LYS A 206 -43.94 -21.35 54.22
CA LYS A 206 -44.30 -20.49 55.35
C LYS A 206 -45.78 -20.11 55.36
N GLN A 207 -46.35 -19.80 54.19
CA GLN A 207 -47.79 -19.55 54.06
C GLN A 207 -48.62 -20.80 54.36
N ARG A 208 -48.16 -21.99 53.94
CA ARG A 208 -48.85 -23.25 54.25
C ARG A 208 -48.91 -23.50 55.76
N LEU A 209 -47.78 -23.32 56.45
CA LEU A 209 -47.70 -23.45 57.91
C LEU A 209 -48.58 -22.44 58.64
N GLU A 210 -48.68 -21.20 58.14
CA GLU A 210 -49.56 -20.18 58.72
C GLU A 210 -51.05 -20.52 58.53
N ARG A 211 -51.43 -21.05 57.36
CA ARG A 211 -52.81 -21.53 57.12
C ARG A 211 -53.18 -22.70 58.03
N GLU A 212 -52.26 -23.66 58.22
CA GLU A 212 -52.48 -24.77 59.16
C GLU A 212 -52.63 -24.29 60.61
N LYS A 213 -51.88 -23.25 61.03
CA LYS A 213 -52.07 -22.65 62.36
C LYS A 213 -53.44 -22.00 62.51
N ARG A 214 -53.87 -21.21 61.53
CA ARG A 214 -55.20 -20.56 61.55
C ARG A 214 -56.34 -21.59 61.59
N GLN A 215 -56.22 -22.69 60.83
CA GLN A 215 -57.21 -23.77 60.88
C GLN A 215 -57.30 -24.42 62.26
N LYS A 216 -56.17 -24.64 62.94
CA LYS A 216 -56.16 -25.18 64.32
C LYS A 216 -56.77 -24.21 65.32
N GLU A 217 -56.50 -22.91 65.19
CA GLU A 217 -57.10 -21.86 66.03
C GLU A 217 -58.62 -21.77 65.82
N GLU A 218 -59.10 -21.84 64.57
CA GLU A 218 -60.54 -21.88 64.26
C GLU A 218 -61.21 -23.14 64.82
N GLU A 219 -60.54 -24.29 64.76
CA GLU A 219 -61.07 -25.56 65.31
C GLU A 219 -61.16 -25.53 66.85
N GLU A 220 -60.24 -24.86 67.54
CA GLU A 220 -60.35 -24.61 69.00
C GLU A 220 -61.51 -23.66 69.33
N LEU A 221 -61.65 -22.56 68.60
CA LEU A 221 -62.78 -21.62 68.76
C LEU A 221 -64.13 -22.31 68.57
N TYR A 222 -64.24 -23.24 67.61
CA TYR A 222 -65.47 -23.99 67.38
C TYR A 222 -65.81 -24.92 68.57
N LYS A 223 -64.80 -25.54 69.19
CA LYS A 223 -64.97 -26.37 70.40
C LYS A 223 -65.44 -25.55 71.60
N ASP A 224 -64.95 -24.32 71.75
CA ASP A 224 -65.37 -23.41 72.82
C ASP A 224 -66.82 -22.93 72.65
N VAL A 225 -67.22 -22.62 71.42
CA VAL A 225 -68.63 -22.25 71.11
C VAL A 225 -69.58 -23.42 71.36
N GLU A 226 -69.17 -24.64 71.04
CA GLU A 226 -69.98 -25.85 71.26
C GLU A 226 -70.14 -26.19 72.76
N LYS A 227 -69.17 -25.81 73.59
CA LYS A 227 -69.23 -25.92 75.04
C LYS A 227 -70.20 -24.89 75.65
N LEU A 228 -70.10 -23.63 75.22
CA LEU A 228 -71.04 -22.57 75.63
C LEU A 228 -72.50 -22.88 75.25
N ALA A 229 -72.73 -23.49 74.08
CA ALA A 229 -74.05 -23.92 73.64
C ALA A 229 -74.64 -25.09 74.48
N ARG A 230 -73.79 -25.94 75.06
CA ARG A 230 -74.20 -26.99 76.00
C ARG A 230 -74.58 -26.40 77.35
N ASP A 231 -73.76 -25.49 77.86
CA ASP A 231 -73.99 -24.83 79.16
C ASP A 231 -75.30 -24.01 79.15
N ALA A 232 -75.58 -23.30 78.05
CA ALA A 232 -76.84 -22.56 77.88
C ALA A 232 -78.09 -23.47 77.85
N LYS A 233 -78.00 -24.67 77.27
CA LYS A 233 -79.11 -25.65 77.27
C LYS A 233 -79.36 -26.24 78.65
N GLU A 234 -78.32 -26.35 79.47
CA GLU A 234 -78.42 -26.87 80.83
C GLU A 234 -79.06 -25.84 81.77
N GLU A 235 -78.71 -24.56 81.61
CA GLU A 235 -79.38 -23.44 82.31
C GLU A 235 -80.87 -23.33 81.95
N GLU A 236 -81.23 -23.46 80.66
CA GLU A 236 -82.63 -23.42 80.22
C GLU A 236 -83.47 -24.56 80.82
N LYS A 237 -82.84 -25.73 81.02
CA LYS A 237 -83.47 -26.90 81.64
C LYS A 237 -83.66 -26.72 83.15
N ASN A 238 -82.72 -26.05 83.82
CA ASN A 238 -82.82 -25.72 85.25
C ASN A 238 -83.89 -24.65 85.50
N ALA A 239 -84.00 -23.63 84.64
CA ALA A 239 -85.03 -22.59 84.75
C ALA A 239 -86.46 -23.17 84.60
N LYS A 240 -86.67 -24.12 83.68
CA LYS A 240 -87.95 -24.81 83.51
C LYS A 240 -88.36 -25.65 84.73
N ASN A 241 -87.39 -26.26 85.42
CA ASN A 241 -87.67 -27.03 86.65
C ASN A 241 -88.05 -26.13 87.85
N GLU A 242 -87.48 -24.93 87.96
CA GLU A 242 -87.86 -23.98 89.01
C GLU A 242 -89.28 -23.41 88.81
N GLU A 243 -89.69 -23.20 87.56
CA GLU A 243 -91.01 -22.67 87.24
C GLU A 243 -92.15 -23.67 87.57
N ASP A 244 -91.91 -24.97 87.38
CA ASP A 244 -92.85 -26.04 87.73
C ASP A 244 -92.96 -26.28 89.25
N GLN A 245 -91.94 -25.93 90.04
CA GLN A 245 -92.01 -25.97 91.50
C GLN A 245 -92.86 -24.83 92.08
N ARG A 246 -92.89 -23.65 91.44
CA ARG A 246 -93.72 -22.52 91.88
C ARG A 246 -95.21 -22.75 91.67
N ARG A 247 -95.61 -23.53 90.65
CA ARG A 247 -97.04 -23.83 90.37
C ARG A 247 -97.68 -24.82 91.36
N LYS A 248 -96.91 -25.57 92.15
CA LYS A 248 -97.44 -26.56 93.11
C LYS A 248 -97.69 -26.03 94.52
N ASN A 249 -97.23 -24.81 94.86
CA ASN A 249 -97.31 -24.25 96.23
C ASN A 249 -98.41 -23.19 96.45
N SER A 250 -99.33 -22.97 95.50
CA SER A 250 -100.33 -21.88 95.59
C SER A 250 -101.77 -22.36 95.34
N SER A 251 -102.32 -23.14 96.29
CA SER A 251 -103.78 -23.32 96.43
C SER A 251 -104.19 -23.27 97.91
N GLY A 252 -104.84 -22.18 98.35
CA GLY A 252 -105.64 -22.15 99.58
C GLY A 252 -105.60 -20.85 100.42
N PHE A 253 -106.79 -20.27 100.65
CA PHE A 253 -107.20 -19.32 101.73
C PHE A 253 -106.82 -17.82 101.59
N GLU A 254 -107.62 -16.81 101.96
CA GLU A 254 -109.05 -16.46 101.94
C GLU A 254 -109.15 -14.99 102.46
N ILE A 255 -110.12 -14.20 101.97
CA ILE A 255 -110.92 -13.18 102.71
C ILE A 255 -110.40 -11.73 102.98
N ARG A 256 -111.24 -10.77 102.51
CA ARG A 256 -111.61 -9.39 102.97
C ARG A 256 -110.60 -8.23 102.96
N GLY A 257 -110.95 -7.19 102.18
CA GLY A 257 -111.69 -6.03 102.71
C GLY A 257 -111.04 -4.63 102.64
N CYS A 258 -111.79 -3.68 102.03
CA CYS A 258 -111.72 -2.20 102.16
C CYS A 258 -110.40 -1.51 101.73
N MET A 259 -110.30 -0.25 101.29
CA MET A 259 -111.19 0.90 101.05
C MET A 259 -110.32 1.93 100.28
N GLU A 260 -110.95 2.78 99.45
CA GLU A 260 -110.54 4.17 99.10
C GLU A 260 -109.17 4.40 98.39
N ALA A 261 -108.93 5.40 97.55
CA ALA A 261 -109.64 6.46 96.83
C ALA A 261 -108.61 6.95 95.78
N CYS A 262 -108.94 7.06 94.49
CA CYS A 262 -109.37 8.28 93.79
C CYS A 262 -108.24 9.27 93.39
N CYS A 263 -108.33 9.73 92.13
CA CYS A 263 -107.72 10.92 91.50
C CYS A 263 -106.21 10.89 91.21
N SER A 264 -105.68 11.43 90.10
CA SER A 264 -106.19 12.23 88.99
C SER A 264 -105.01 12.45 88.01
N GLN A 265 -105.16 12.21 86.71
CA GLN A 265 -105.31 13.23 85.64
C GLN A 265 -104.04 13.93 85.10
N LYS A 266 -104.06 14.07 83.76
CA LYS A 266 -103.51 15.13 82.88
C LYS A 266 -102.01 15.04 82.57
N PHE A 267 -101.55 15.19 81.32
CA PHE A 267 -102.03 16.01 80.18
C PHE A 267 -102.18 15.21 78.88
#